data_AF-A0A7X6CH65-F1
#
_entry.id   AF-A0A7X6CH65-F1
#
_cell.length_a   1.000
_cell.length_b   1.000
_cell.length_c   1.000
_cell.angle_alpha   90.00
_cell.angle_beta   90.00
_cell.angle_gamma   90.00
#
_symmetry.space_group_name_H-M   'P 1'
#
loop_
_entity.id
_entity.type
_entity.pdbx_description
1 polymer ?
#
loop_
_entity_poly.entity_id
_entity_poly.type
_entity_poly.pdbx_seq_one_letter_code
_entity_poly.pdbx_strand_id
1 'polypeptide(L)'
;MSFAGLGKWRLGIMCDRSFSGSLFFGKQIDLKNWRLNMARLDGTTLNDELIWSSAEPVEIYGYAGNDTLWGDAGDDFINGGAGSDVLLGDPGNDAINGGRDDDYIEGGFGADIVFGGKGNDYLIGGGDTDTLIGGGGSDTFGLTSNGVAIIRDFDAASDFLELLDDLTGSRVLVARNDSNSVGVYASSNGGSSFDKVLALLTNFTGDVGSVSAKLIGGNATGSPPQTPIQDPIQNPPPTSDTDKFDAELLQLTNAERSKAGLSPLRFSNQLDQAADLHADDMARNHFSSHTGSDGSNIGDRIARVGYQVSSGGENINSQSPTSSAANAVGWWMNSPGHRANILNPNFTEIGFGYSLDGNLHRFVQVFATPSS
;
A
#
# COMPACT_ATOMS: atom_id res chain seq x y z
N MET A 1 -50.33 14.28 21.80
CA MET A 1 -49.43 13.61 22.75
C MET A 1 -48.02 13.89 22.29
N SER A 2 -47.19 14.53 23.11
CA SER A 2 -45.78 14.79 22.79
C SER A 2 -44.95 13.52 22.96
N PHE A 3 -43.96 13.33 22.10
CA PHE A 3 -42.71 12.70 22.53
C PHE A 3 -41.53 13.54 21.99
N ALA A 4 -40.69 13.93 22.94
CA ALA A 4 -39.43 14.61 22.75
C ALA A 4 -38.31 13.58 22.52
N GLY A 5 -37.26 13.99 21.82
CA GLY A 5 -35.98 13.27 21.77
C GLY A 5 -35.48 13.01 20.35
N LEU A 6 -34.92 14.02 19.70
CA LEU A 6 -34.01 13.81 18.58
C LEU A 6 -32.62 14.22 19.02
N GLY A 7 -31.77 13.21 19.26
CA GLY A 7 -30.32 13.38 19.34
C GLY A 7 -29.79 13.95 18.03
N LYS A 8 -28.72 14.73 18.13
CA LYS A 8 -28.03 15.34 17.00
C LYS A 8 -27.42 14.22 16.13
N TRP A 9 -27.88 14.08 14.90
CA TRP A 9 -27.18 13.35 13.86
C TRP A 9 -26.36 14.36 13.04
N ARG A 10 -25.05 14.11 12.88
CA ARG A 10 -24.20 14.84 11.93
C ARG A 10 -24.07 13.98 10.68
N LEU A 11 -24.38 14.59 9.54
CA LEU A 11 -24.36 14.03 8.20
C LEU A 11 -22.92 14.06 7.66
N GLY A 12 -22.30 12.90 7.46
CA GLY A 12 -21.10 12.78 6.63
C GLY A 12 -21.51 13.01 5.17
N ILE A 13 -20.97 14.05 4.54
CA ILE A 13 -21.25 14.37 3.14
C ILE A 13 -20.12 13.79 2.30
N MET A 14 -20.39 12.69 1.60
CA MET A 14 -19.60 12.24 0.45
C MET A 14 -19.71 13.29 -0.66
N CYS A 15 -18.59 13.81 -1.15
CA CYS A 15 -18.56 14.68 -2.33
C CYS A 15 -18.08 13.87 -3.53
N ASP A 16 -19.00 13.31 -4.30
CA ASP A 16 -18.76 12.84 -5.67
C ASP A 16 -19.68 13.63 -6.64
N ARG A 17 -19.11 14.13 -7.73
CA ARG A 17 -19.82 14.81 -8.83
C ARG A 17 -20.26 13.88 -9.96
N SER A 18 -20.55 12.61 -9.70
CA SER A 18 -21.16 11.72 -10.69
C SER A 18 -22.06 10.65 -10.07
N PHE A 19 -23.18 11.07 -9.46
CA PHE A 19 -24.18 10.14 -8.90
C PHE A 19 -25.01 9.43 -9.99
N SER A 20 -25.12 8.10 -9.88
CA SER A 20 -26.33 7.35 -10.27
C SER A 20 -26.85 6.49 -9.11
N GLY A 21 -27.63 7.16 -8.22
CA GLY A 21 -28.67 6.64 -7.30
C GLY A 21 -28.22 6.03 -5.97
N SER A 22 -28.72 6.38 -4.77
CA SER A 22 -29.76 7.34 -4.29
C SER A 22 -29.50 7.63 -2.80
N LEU A 23 -29.63 8.87 -2.31
CA LEU A 23 -30.85 9.30 -1.62
C LEU A 23 -31.06 10.83 -1.76
N PHE A 24 -32.14 11.23 -2.43
CA PHE A 24 -32.53 12.63 -2.61
C PHE A 24 -33.25 13.20 -1.39
N PHE A 25 -32.86 14.38 -0.91
CA PHE A 25 -33.78 15.49 -0.63
C PHE A 25 -33.07 16.84 -0.84
N GLY A 26 -33.70 17.71 -1.64
CA GLY A 26 -33.06 18.82 -2.34
C GLY A 26 -32.56 19.99 -1.49
N LYS A 27 -31.30 20.40 -1.73
CA LYS A 27 -30.92 21.71 -2.31
C LYS A 27 -29.42 21.68 -2.58
N GLN A 28 -29.03 22.01 -3.81
CA GLN A 28 -27.64 22.15 -4.24
C GLN A 28 -26.93 23.22 -3.38
N ILE A 29 -25.91 22.83 -2.61
CA ILE A 29 -25.03 23.77 -1.91
C ILE A 29 -23.81 24.00 -2.82
N ASP A 30 -23.68 25.23 -3.33
CA ASP A 30 -22.52 25.67 -4.10
C ASP A 30 -21.34 25.93 -3.14
N LEU A 31 -20.38 24.99 -3.08
CA LEU A 31 -19.21 25.06 -2.18
C LEU A 31 -18.10 25.99 -2.66
N LYS A 32 -18.31 26.83 -3.69
CA LYS A 32 -17.28 27.77 -4.19
C LYS A 32 -16.80 28.82 -3.18
N ASN A 33 -17.43 28.93 -2.00
CA ASN A 33 -17.05 29.90 -0.96
C ASN A 33 -16.68 29.29 0.40
N TRP A 34 -16.45 27.97 0.50
CA TRP A 34 -16.04 27.38 1.78
C TRP A 34 -14.53 27.15 1.83
N ARG A 35 -13.77 28.19 2.18
CA ARG A 35 -12.40 28.03 2.68
C ARG A 35 -12.47 27.48 4.10
N LEU A 36 -12.34 26.16 4.26
CA LEU A 36 -11.90 25.57 5.51
C LEU A 36 -10.48 25.07 5.34
N ASN A 37 -9.62 25.50 6.25
CA ASN A 37 -8.33 24.89 6.49
C ASN A 37 -8.57 23.43 6.90
N MET A 38 -7.85 22.51 6.24
CA MET A 38 -7.81 21.05 6.40
C MET A 38 -9.11 20.30 6.06
N ALA A 39 -9.04 19.43 5.06
CA ALA A 39 -10.10 18.47 4.75
C ALA A 39 -10.12 17.40 5.85
N ARG A 40 -11.30 16.98 6.29
CA ARG A 40 -11.45 15.95 7.34
C ARG A 40 -12.49 14.93 6.94
N LEU A 41 -12.16 13.65 7.13
CA LEU A 41 -13.04 12.49 7.01
C LEU A 41 -13.28 11.89 8.40
N ASP A 42 -14.55 11.61 8.71
CA ASP A 42 -14.98 11.02 9.98
C ASP A 42 -15.76 9.74 9.70
N GLY A 43 -15.27 8.63 10.23
CA GLY A 43 -15.92 7.34 10.30
C GLY A 43 -16.99 7.27 11.38
N THR A 44 -17.34 6.06 11.78
CA THR A 44 -18.51 5.73 12.58
C THR A 44 -18.15 4.83 13.75
N THR A 45 -18.95 3.80 14.03
CA THR A 45 -18.62 2.77 15.02
C THR A 45 -18.70 1.38 14.38
N LEU A 46 -18.66 1.34 13.06
CA LEU A 46 -18.73 0.18 12.20
C LEU A 46 -17.47 0.19 11.35
N ASN A 47 -17.19 -0.92 10.69
CA ASN A 47 -16.11 -1.00 9.71
C ASN A 47 -16.37 0.01 8.58
N ASP A 48 -15.46 0.97 8.44
CA ASP A 48 -15.52 2.05 7.48
C ASP A 48 -14.39 1.93 6.44
N GLU A 49 -14.67 2.39 5.23
CA GLU A 49 -13.69 2.54 4.15
C GLU A 49 -13.61 4.04 3.82
N LEU A 50 -12.55 4.72 4.28
CA LEU A 50 -12.37 6.16 4.11
C LEU A 50 -11.14 6.42 3.24
N ILE A 51 -11.38 6.92 2.04
CA ILE A 51 -10.33 7.18 1.05
C ILE A 51 -10.35 8.65 0.66
N TRP A 52 -9.21 9.31 0.81
CA TRP A 52 -8.96 10.62 0.24
C TRP A 52 -8.40 10.47 -1.18
N SER A 53 -8.64 11.46 -2.05
CA SER A 53 -8.33 11.34 -3.49
C SER A 53 -7.78 12.64 -4.07
N SER A 54 -7.09 13.41 -3.24
CA SER A 54 -6.46 14.66 -3.66
C SER A 54 -5.07 14.75 -3.04
N ALA A 55 -4.15 15.41 -3.73
CA ALA A 55 -2.77 15.60 -3.26
C ALA A 55 -2.62 16.64 -2.11
N GLU A 56 -3.70 16.93 -1.40
CA GLU A 56 -3.74 17.94 -0.34
C GLU A 56 -3.94 17.26 1.01
N PRO A 57 -3.33 17.76 2.10
CA PRO A 57 -3.48 17.18 3.44
C PRO A 57 -4.92 16.93 3.90
N VAL A 58 -5.16 15.76 4.50
CA VAL A 58 -6.41 15.34 5.10
C VAL A 58 -6.23 14.83 6.54
N GLU A 59 -7.25 15.05 7.38
CA GLU A 59 -7.40 14.32 8.64
C GLU A 59 -8.45 13.20 8.48
N ILE A 60 -8.09 11.95 8.76
CA ILE A 60 -8.99 10.79 8.70
C ILE A 60 -9.11 10.18 10.10
N TYR A 61 -10.35 9.93 10.55
CA TYR A 61 -10.64 9.24 11.81
C TYR A 61 -11.59 8.07 11.55
N GLY A 62 -11.17 6.83 11.78
CA GLY A 62 -12.02 5.63 11.69
C GLY A 62 -12.97 5.47 12.88
N TYR A 63 -12.44 5.76 14.08
CA TYR A 63 -13.05 5.63 15.40
C TYR A 63 -13.16 4.20 15.93
N ALA A 64 -14.14 3.41 15.50
CA ALA A 64 -14.34 2.07 16.01
C ALA A 64 -14.88 1.18 14.91
N GLY A 65 -14.43 -0.07 14.87
CA GLY A 65 -14.63 -0.94 13.72
C GLY A 65 -13.27 -1.41 13.21
N ASN A 66 -13.29 -2.35 12.28
CA ASN A 66 -12.08 -2.69 11.53
C ASN A 66 -12.11 -1.87 10.25
N ASP A 67 -11.37 -0.78 10.25
CA ASP A 67 -11.45 0.28 9.24
C ASP A 67 -10.35 0.13 8.19
N THR A 68 -10.59 0.68 7.01
CA THR A 68 -9.57 0.86 5.96
C THR A 68 -9.48 2.34 5.64
N LEU A 69 -8.37 2.97 6.03
CA LEU A 69 -8.15 4.41 5.94
C LEU A 69 -6.98 4.72 5.01
N TRP A 70 -7.19 5.61 4.05
CA TRP A 70 -6.20 5.92 3.02
C TRP A 70 -6.08 7.44 2.77
N GLY A 71 -4.89 7.99 3.02
CA GLY A 71 -4.51 9.40 2.81
C GLY A 71 -4.30 9.81 1.34
N ASP A 72 -3.79 8.90 0.50
CA ASP A 72 -3.27 9.22 -0.85
C ASP A 72 -2.12 10.23 -0.71
N ALA A 73 -1.85 11.09 -1.69
CA ALA A 73 -0.78 12.07 -1.54
C ALA A 73 -1.15 13.23 -0.58
N GLY A 74 -0.23 13.65 0.28
CA GLY A 74 -0.46 14.76 1.20
C GLY A 74 0.36 14.59 2.47
N ASP A 75 0.45 15.60 3.34
CA ASP A 75 0.99 15.40 4.70
C ASP A 75 -0.22 15.12 5.62
N ASP A 76 -0.60 13.86 5.74
CA ASP A 76 -1.89 13.46 6.29
C ASP A 76 -1.84 13.11 7.78
N PHE A 77 -3.01 13.16 8.40
CA PHE A 77 -3.21 12.64 9.74
C PHE A 77 -4.24 11.53 9.68
N ILE A 78 -3.85 10.31 10.06
CA ILE A 78 -4.73 9.13 10.01
C ILE A 78 -4.82 8.52 11.40
N ASN A 79 -6.05 8.29 11.88
CA ASN A 79 -6.31 7.66 13.17
C ASN A 79 -7.34 6.52 13.00
N GLY A 80 -6.90 5.27 13.16
CA GLY A 80 -7.75 4.08 13.08
C GLY A 80 -8.79 4.08 14.19
N GLY A 81 -8.31 3.95 15.42
CA GLY A 81 -9.11 4.12 16.63
C GLY A 81 -9.21 2.83 17.43
N ALA A 82 -10.22 2.00 17.21
CA ALA A 82 -10.40 0.76 17.93
C ALA A 82 -10.95 -0.33 17.01
N GLY A 83 -10.28 -1.47 16.99
CA GLY A 83 -10.53 -2.56 16.06
C GLY A 83 -9.27 -2.79 15.23
N SER A 84 -9.27 -3.83 14.42
CA SER A 84 -8.09 -4.16 13.60
C SER A 84 -8.16 -3.38 12.30
N ASP A 85 -7.38 -2.30 12.22
CA ASP A 85 -7.43 -1.33 11.13
C ASP A 85 -6.33 -1.57 10.09
N VAL A 86 -6.59 -1.09 8.87
CA VAL A 86 -5.60 -1.00 7.78
C VAL A 86 -5.42 0.46 7.43
N LEU A 87 -4.24 1.00 7.70
CA LEU A 87 -3.94 2.43 7.59
C LEU A 87 -2.81 2.67 6.58
N LEU A 88 -3.09 3.46 5.54
CA LEU A 88 -2.15 3.76 4.46
C LEU A 88 -1.96 5.28 4.31
N GLY A 89 -0.73 5.76 4.58
CA GLY A 89 -0.35 7.17 4.41
C GLY A 89 -0.16 7.53 2.94
N ASP A 90 0.59 6.69 2.22
CA ASP A 90 0.95 6.87 0.80
C ASP A 90 2.03 7.97 0.64
N PRO A 91 2.18 8.72 -0.48
CA PRO A 91 3.23 9.75 -0.55
C PRO A 91 2.95 11.00 0.33
N GLY A 92 3.76 11.24 1.35
CA GLY A 92 3.49 12.26 2.35
C GLY A 92 4.50 12.30 3.48
N ASN A 93 4.48 13.33 4.33
CA ASN A 93 5.01 13.20 5.69
C ASN A 93 3.82 13.01 6.63
N ASP A 94 3.46 11.76 6.84
CA ASP A 94 2.21 11.39 7.48
C ASP A 94 2.37 11.17 8.98
N ALA A 95 1.28 11.42 9.71
CA ALA A 95 1.14 11.09 11.11
C ALA A 95 0.02 10.05 11.27
N ILE A 96 0.41 8.79 11.46
CA ILE A 96 -0.52 7.65 11.48
C ILE A 96 -0.56 7.02 12.86
N ASN A 97 -1.75 6.77 13.38
CA ASN A 97 -1.97 6.10 14.66
C ASN A 97 -3.03 5.00 14.53
N GLY A 98 -2.62 3.74 14.73
CA GLY A 98 -3.46 2.54 14.75
C GLY A 98 -4.52 2.62 15.83
N GLY A 99 -4.08 2.64 17.09
CA GLY A 99 -4.94 2.89 18.23
C GLY A 99 -5.03 1.69 19.15
N ARG A 100 -6.07 0.87 19.01
CA ARG A 100 -6.28 -0.33 19.84
C ARG A 100 -6.59 -1.50 18.96
N ASP A 101 -6.19 -2.67 19.47
CA ASP A 101 -6.29 -3.96 18.79
C ASP A 101 -5.22 -4.05 17.68
N ASP A 102 -5.14 -5.18 16.99
CA ASP A 102 -3.99 -5.50 16.14
C ASP A 102 -4.14 -4.79 14.77
N ASP A 103 -3.27 -3.82 14.48
CA ASP A 103 -3.34 -2.95 13.28
C ASP A 103 -2.28 -3.26 12.22
N TYR A 104 -2.60 -3.00 10.94
CA TYR A 104 -1.62 -2.91 9.85
C TYR A 104 -1.44 -1.45 9.44
N ILE A 105 -0.20 -0.96 9.47
CA ILE A 105 0.11 0.44 9.16
C ILE A 105 1.29 0.55 8.20
N GLU A 106 1.09 1.31 7.13
CA GLU A 106 2.12 1.64 6.14
C GLU A 106 2.17 3.16 5.93
N GLY A 107 3.32 3.76 6.23
CA GLY A 107 3.60 5.19 6.02
C GLY A 107 3.57 5.54 4.54
N GLY A 108 4.49 4.95 3.78
CA GLY A 108 4.56 5.13 2.33
C GLY A 108 5.84 5.85 1.93
N PHE A 109 5.74 6.96 1.19
CA PHE A 109 6.92 7.73 0.78
C PHE A 109 6.96 9.08 1.47
N GLY A 110 7.98 9.29 2.31
CA GLY A 110 8.31 10.57 2.92
C GLY A 110 8.78 10.33 4.34
N ALA A 111 8.83 11.36 5.18
CA ALA A 111 9.31 11.20 6.56
C ALA A 111 8.12 11.03 7.51
N ASP A 112 7.74 9.77 7.75
CA ASP A 112 6.50 9.47 8.47
C ASP A 112 6.70 9.30 9.98
N ILE A 113 5.60 9.48 10.71
CA ILE A 113 5.51 9.16 12.14
C ILE A 113 4.36 8.18 12.33
N VAL A 114 4.70 6.93 12.63
CA VAL A 114 3.77 5.82 12.76
C VAL A 114 3.72 5.32 14.21
N PHE A 115 2.51 5.24 14.76
CA PHE A 115 2.22 4.69 16.08
C PHE A 115 1.27 3.48 15.92
N GLY A 116 1.68 2.30 16.36
CA GLY A 116 0.81 1.12 16.44
C GLY A 116 -0.26 1.30 17.51
N GLY A 117 0.17 1.40 18.76
CA GLY A 117 -0.70 1.75 19.87
C GLY A 117 -0.79 0.60 20.86
N LYS A 118 -1.95 -0.05 20.97
CA LYS A 118 -2.11 -1.25 21.78
C LYS A 118 -2.54 -2.37 20.86
N GLY A 119 -1.93 -3.53 20.97
CA GLY A 119 -2.20 -4.62 20.03
C GLY A 119 -0.87 -5.21 19.59
N ASN A 120 -0.93 -6.27 18.81
CA ASN A 120 0.24 -6.77 18.10
C ASN A 120 0.22 -6.14 16.72
N ASP A 121 0.93 -5.03 16.57
CA ASP A 121 0.83 -4.19 15.37
C ASP A 121 1.88 -4.57 14.33
N TYR A 122 1.54 -4.34 13.06
CA TYR A 122 2.45 -4.51 11.94
C TYR A 122 2.74 -3.14 11.32
N LEU A 123 3.99 -2.68 11.43
CA LEU A 123 4.37 -1.30 11.11
C LEU A 123 5.45 -1.26 10.02
N ILE A 124 5.14 -0.60 8.90
CA ILE A 124 6.08 -0.28 7.83
C ILE A 124 6.17 1.25 7.71
N GLY A 125 7.39 1.79 7.78
CA GLY A 125 7.64 3.19 7.45
C GLY A 125 7.54 3.44 5.95
N GLY A 126 8.30 2.64 5.17
CA GLY A 126 8.29 2.71 3.72
C GLY A 126 9.60 3.28 3.18
N GLY A 127 9.53 4.28 2.30
CA GLY A 127 10.69 5.00 1.79
C GLY A 127 11.23 6.02 2.79
N ASP A 128 12.38 6.63 2.47
CA ASP A 128 12.95 7.75 3.25
C ASP A 128 13.27 7.41 4.72
N THR A 129 12.93 8.23 5.72
CA THR A 129 13.35 8.00 7.11
C THR A 129 12.21 8.27 8.07
N ASP A 130 11.74 7.20 8.70
CA ASP A 130 10.48 7.18 9.44
C ASP A 130 10.72 6.98 10.92
N THR A 131 9.78 7.45 11.74
CA THR A 131 9.73 7.13 13.16
C THR A 131 8.62 6.13 13.41
N LEU A 132 8.97 4.95 13.92
CA LEU A 132 8.02 3.90 14.27
C LEU A 132 7.99 3.70 15.80
N ILE A 133 6.78 3.60 16.35
CA ILE A 133 6.50 3.34 17.76
C ILE A 133 5.47 2.21 17.82
N GLY A 134 5.86 1.04 18.32
CA GLY A 134 4.96 -0.12 18.44
C GLY A 134 3.90 0.10 19.49
N GLY A 135 4.32 0.57 20.67
CA GLY A 135 3.46 0.78 21.81
C GLY A 135 3.40 -0.47 22.69
N GLY A 136 2.22 -1.04 22.85
CA GLY A 136 2.02 -2.15 23.77
C GLY A 136 1.51 -3.39 23.08
N GLY A 137 2.33 -4.43 23.05
CA GLY A 137 1.97 -5.76 22.57
C GLY A 137 3.22 -6.47 22.05
N SER A 138 3.06 -7.37 21.08
CA SER A 138 4.19 -7.95 20.35
C SER A 138 4.18 -7.45 18.93
N ASP A 139 4.94 -6.40 18.67
CA ASP A 139 4.87 -5.67 17.41
C ASP A 139 5.87 -6.20 16.38
N THR A 140 5.55 -6.08 15.10
CA THR A 140 6.43 -6.42 13.99
C THR A 140 6.74 -5.17 13.18
N PHE A 141 8.03 -4.83 13.08
CA PHE A 141 8.49 -3.70 12.28
C PHE A 141 9.07 -4.20 10.96
N GLY A 142 8.43 -3.85 9.86
CA GLY A 142 8.87 -4.16 8.51
C GLY A 142 10.00 -3.23 8.06
N LEU A 143 11.14 -3.80 7.70
CA LEU A 143 12.33 -3.09 7.24
C LEU A 143 12.44 -3.20 5.73
N THR A 144 12.34 -2.07 5.05
CA THR A 144 12.35 -1.99 3.59
C THR A 144 13.75 -1.69 3.06
N SER A 145 13.90 -1.91 1.76
CA SER A 145 15.14 -1.62 1.04
C SER A 145 15.28 -0.15 0.62
N ASN A 146 14.26 0.67 0.74
CA ASN A 146 14.25 2.04 0.25
C ASN A 146 14.11 3.10 1.35
N GLY A 147 13.95 2.68 2.61
CA GLY A 147 13.89 3.59 3.76
C GLY A 147 14.73 3.16 4.96
N VAL A 148 14.64 3.96 6.01
CA VAL A 148 15.30 3.76 7.31
C VAL A 148 14.29 3.92 8.43
N ALA A 149 14.04 2.86 9.18
CA ALA A 149 13.13 2.89 10.33
C ALA A 149 13.85 3.34 11.62
N ILE A 150 13.43 4.44 12.23
CA ILE A 150 13.82 4.84 13.58
C ILE A 150 12.79 4.28 14.57
N ILE A 151 13.11 3.16 15.20
CA ILE A 151 12.21 2.49 16.15
C ILE A 151 12.54 2.98 17.56
N ARG A 152 11.53 3.49 18.30
CA ARG A 152 11.77 4.21 19.57
C ARG A 152 11.52 3.43 20.85
N ASP A 153 10.82 2.30 20.76
CA ASP A 153 10.36 1.54 21.92
C ASP A 153 10.51 0.03 21.76
N PHE A 154 11.32 -0.44 20.80
CA PHE A 154 11.54 -1.87 20.53
C PHE A 154 11.85 -2.66 21.81
N ASP A 155 10.96 -3.57 22.18
CA ASP A 155 11.14 -4.54 23.26
C ASP A 155 11.57 -5.90 22.68
N ALA A 156 12.85 -6.22 22.84
CA ALA A 156 13.38 -7.50 22.37
C ALA A 156 12.77 -8.73 23.07
N ALA A 157 11.98 -8.58 24.14
CA ALA A 157 11.21 -9.68 24.72
C ALA A 157 10.00 -10.04 23.85
N SER A 158 9.25 -9.05 23.35
CA SER A 158 7.99 -9.24 22.62
C SER A 158 8.13 -9.02 21.12
N ASP A 159 8.86 -8.01 20.70
CA ASP A 159 8.79 -7.47 19.34
C ASP A 159 9.69 -8.21 18.34
N PHE A 160 9.44 -7.94 17.07
CA PHE A 160 10.11 -8.56 15.93
C PHE A 160 10.51 -7.52 14.88
N LEU A 161 11.58 -7.82 14.15
CA LEU A 161 12.00 -7.07 12.96
C LEU A 161 11.85 -8.00 11.77
N GLU A 162 11.14 -7.57 10.73
CA GLU A 162 10.99 -8.34 9.50
C GLU A 162 11.75 -7.68 8.36
N LEU A 163 12.56 -8.46 7.64
CA LEU A 163 13.19 -8.01 6.41
C LEU A 163 12.20 -8.16 5.26
N LEU A 164 11.89 -7.05 4.58
CA LEU A 164 11.01 -7.01 3.41
C LEU A 164 11.82 -6.87 2.11
N ASP A 165 11.13 -6.95 0.97
CA ASP A 165 11.73 -6.86 -0.37
C ASP A 165 12.87 -7.88 -0.59
N ASP A 166 13.88 -7.47 -1.38
CA ASP A 166 15.13 -8.17 -1.67
C ASP A 166 16.06 -8.33 -0.44
N LEU A 167 15.67 -7.86 0.75
CA LEU A 167 16.50 -7.97 1.96
C LEU A 167 16.48 -9.37 2.57
N THR A 168 15.51 -10.20 2.24
CA THR A 168 15.38 -11.56 2.77
C THR A 168 16.58 -12.48 2.48
N GLY A 169 17.28 -12.23 1.35
CA GLY A 169 18.55 -12.86 0.99
C GLY A 169 19.81 -12.09 1.41
N SER A 170 19.63 -10.89 1.97
CA SER A 170 20.74 -10.00 2.29
C SER A 170 21.48 -10.43 3.56
N ARG A 171 22.79 -10.19 3.58
CA ARG A 171 23.56 -10.30 4.82
C ARG A 171 23.23 -9.11 5.71
N VAL A 172 22.71 -9.39 6.89
CA VAL A 172 22.37 -8.38 7.90
C VAL A 172 23.38 -8.40 9.05
N LEU A 173 23.76 -7.22 9.51
CA LEU A 173 24.53 -6.98 10.72
C LEU A 173 23.66 -6.19 11.69
N VAL A 174 23.54 -6.69 12.91
CA VAL A 174 23.01 -5.93 14.03
C VAL A 174 24.19 -5.54 14.92
N ALA A 175 24.34 -4.24 15.17
CA ALA A 175 25.49 -3.72 15.90
C ALA A 175 25.07 -2.63 16.87
N ARG A 176 25.74 -2.58 18.03
CA ARG A 176 25.58 -1.47 18.97
C ARG A 176 26.23 -0.22 18.40
N ASN A 177 25.47 0.87 18.35
CA ASN A 177 25.97 2.19 17.94
C ASN A 177 26.50 2.97 19.13
N ASP A 178 25.73 2.99 20.22
CA ASP A 178 26.11 3.65 21.46
C ASP A 178 25.49 2.95 22.68
N SER A 179 25.55 3.58 23.85
CA SER A 179 25.00 3.02 25.10
C SER A 179 23.49 2.80 25.07
N ASN A 180 22.76 3.43 24.15
CA ASN A 180 21.30 3.53 24.10
C ASN A 180 20.73 3.28 22.69
N SER A 181 21.54 2.84 21.74
CA SER A 181 21.08 2.56 20.38
C SER A 181 21.76 1.37 19.72
N VAL A 182 20.98 0.64 18.92
CA VAL A 182 21.39 -0.51 18.12
C VAL A 182 20.98 -0.25 16.67
N GLY A 183 21.90 -0.43 15.74
CA GLY A 183 21.62 -0.33 14.31
C GLY A 183 21.48 -1.70 13.65
N VAL A 184 20.61 -1.77 12.65
CA VAL A 184 20.44 -2.90 11.74
C VAL A 184 20.90 -2.45 10.36
N TYR A 185 21.84 -3.20 9.79
CA TYR A 185 22.52 -2.85 8.55
C TYR A 185 22.48 -4.00 7.56
N ALA A 186 22.30 -3.69 6.28
CA ALA A 186 22.36 -4.68 5.20
C ALA A 186 23.54 -4.43 4.27
N SER A 187 23.99 -5.51 3.62
CA SER A 187 24.93 -5.44 2.50
C SER A 187 24.17 -5.38 1.18
N SER A 188 24.30 -4.27 0.45
CA SER A 188 23.63 -4.07 -0.84
C SER A 188 24.03 -5.08 -1.94
N ASN A 189 25.17 -5.76 -1.79
CA ASN A 189 25.74 -6.66 -2.80
C ASN A 189 26.12 -8.04 -2.23
N GLY A 190 25.69 -8.38 -1.00
CA GLY A 190 26.12 -9.59 -0.30
C GLY A 190 27.62 -9.65 0.06
N GLY A 191 28.36 -8.56 -0.21
CA GLY A 191 29.79 -8.41 0.05
C GLY A 191 30.11 -8.19 1.53
N SER A 192 31.37 -7.92 1.85
CA SER A 192 31.82 -7.73 3.24
C SER A 192 31.41 -6.40 3.86
N SER A 193 30.94 -5.42 3.07
CA SER A 193 30.46 -4.13 3.55
C SER A 193 28.97 -4.16 3.87
N PHE A 194 28.62 -3.65 5.04
CA PHE A 194 27.26 -3.29 5.42
C PHE A 194 27.11 -1.79 5.17
N ASP A 195 26.63 -1.44 3.99
CA ASP A 195 26.61 -0.08 3.44
C ASP A 195 25.23 0.57 3.52
N LYS A 196 24.22 -0.18 3.94
CA LYS A 196 22.85 0.27 4.06
C LYS A 196 22.37 0.19 5.49
N VAL A 197 21.79 1.28 5.99
CA VAL A 197 21.08 1.29 7.27
C VAL A 197 19.63 0.90 7.00
N LEU A 198 19.10 -0.06 7.73
CA LEU A 198 17.70 -0.47 7.65
C LEU A 198 16.91 0.07 8.83
N ALA A 199 17.49 -0.01 10.03
CA ALA A 199 16.84 0.47 11.23
C ALA A 199 17.82 1.03 12.26
N LEU A 200 17.34 1.97 13.06
CA LEU A 200 17.97 2.46 14.26
C LEU A 200 17.00 2.26 15.43
N LEU A 201 17.29 1.29 16.28
CA LEU A 201 16.58 1.06 17.53
C LEU A 201 17.14 2.02 18.56
N THR A 202 16.34 2.98 18.97
CA THR A 202 16.71 4.02 19.94
C THR A 202 16.09 3.72 21.30
N ASN A 203 16.64 4.30 22.36
CA ASN A 203 16.26 3.99 23.75
C ASN A 203 16.43 2.51 24.12
N PHE A 204 17.30 1.80 23.40
CA PHE A 204 17.52 0.38 23.60
C PHE A 204 18.72 0.16 24.52
N THR A 205 18.46 -0.35 25.72
CA THR A 205 19.49 -0.71 26.71
C THR A 205 19.77 -2.21 26.79
N GLY A 206 19.05 -3.04 26.02
CA GLY A 206 19.22 -4.49 25.97
C GLY A 206 20.53 -4.93 25.30
N ASP A 207 20.75 -6.23 25.16
CA ASP A 207 21.90 -6.77 24.44
C ASP A 207 21.65 -6.83 22.93
N VAL A 208 22.71 -6.67 22.13
CA VAL A 208 22.62 -6.74 20.66
C VAL A 208 22.13 -8.13 20.22
N GLY A 209 22.54 -9.18 20.93
CA GLY A 209 22.14 -10.55 20.62
C GLY A 209 20.63 -10.79 20.73
N SER A 210 19.93 -10.07 21.61
CA SER A 210 18.47 -10.21 21.72
C SER A 210 17.74 -9.58 20.54
N VAL A 211 18.28 -8.49 19.97
CA VAL A 211 17.74 -7.90 18.73
C VAL A 211 17.99 -8.84 17.54
N SER A 212 19.21 -9.37 17.41
CA SER A 212 19.53 -10.32 16.33
C SER A 212 18.64 -11.57 16.33
N ALA A 213 18.21 -12.03 17.51
CA ALA A 213 17.31 -13.17 17.65
C ALA A 213 15.86 -12.88 17.25
N LYS A 214 15.49 -11.59 17.15
CA LYS A 214 14.16 -11.13 16.75
C LYS A 214 14.04 -10.73 15.28
N LEU A 215 15.13 -10.88 14.51
CA LEU A 215 15.12 -10.68 13.08
C LEU A 215 14.50 -11.90 12.37
N ILE A 216 13.44 -11.66 11.62
CA ILE A 216 12.70 -12.64 10.82
C ILE A 216 12.93 -12.31 9.34
N GLY A 217 13.00 -13.34 8.49
CA GLY A 217 13.14 -13.17 7.03
C GLY A 217 14.58 -13.29 6.49
N GLY A 218 15.60 -13.50 7.33
CA GLY A 218 16.99 -13.74 6.87
C GLY A 218 17.55 -15.08 7.35
N ASN A 219 17.44 -16.14 6.54
CA ASN A 219 18.06 -17.47 6.74
C ASN A 219 18.14 -17.99 8.21
N ALA A 220 17.12 -17.72 9.02
CA ALA A 220 16.95 -18.22 10.37
C ALA A 220 15.96 -19.38 10.34
N THR A 221 16.41 -20.57 10.77
CA THR A 221 15.71 -21.86 10.67
C THR A 221 14.56 -22.00 11.68
N GLY A 222 13.56 -21.13 11.60
CA GLY A 222 12.36 -21.20 12.44
C GLY A 222 11.19 -20.63 11.67
N SER A 223 10.55 -21.46 10.85
CA SER A 223 9.28 -21.12 10.21
C SER A 223 8.25 -20.76 11.29
N PRO A 224 7.54 -19.64 11.18
CA PRO A 224 6.34 -19.40 11.98
C PRO A 224 5.31 -20.50 11.69
N PRO A 225 4.35 -20.76 12.60
CA PRO A 225 3.33 -21.76 12.36
C PRO A 225 2.52 -21.34 11.13
N GLN A 226 2.69 -22.05 10.02
CA GLN A 226 1.75 -21.99 8.92
C GLN A 226 0.42 -22.54 9.41
N THR A 227 -0.57 -21.68 9.52
CA THR A 227 -1.96 -22.14 9.45
C THR A 227 -2.20 -22.70 8.04
N PRO A 228 -2.65 -23.96 7.92
CA PRO A 228 -2.70 -24.66 6.65
C PRO A 228 -3.90 -24.17 5.83
N ILE A 229 -3.65 -23.52 4.70
CA ILE A 229 -4.65 -23.35 3.63
C ILE A 229 -3.99 -23.71 2.29
N GLN A 230 -4.75 -24.44 1.48
CA GLN A 230 -4.30 -25.36 0.44
C GLN A 230 -3.75 -24.68 -0.84
N ASP A 231 -2.66 -25.23 -1.38
CA ASP A 231 -2.36 -25.21 -2.82
C ASP A 231 -2.84 -26.54 -3.47
N PRO A 232 -3.14 -26.62 -4.78
CA PRO A 232 -3.40 -25.56 -5.77
C PRO A 232 -4.72 -25.82 -6.55
N ILE A 233 -5.54 -24.78 -6.78
CA ILE A 233 -6.46 -24.80 -7.93
C ILE A 233 -5.73 -24.15 -9.09
N GLN A 234 -5.42 -24.96 -10.11
CA GLN A 234 -5.07 -24.48 -11.43
C GLN A 234 -6.23 -23.61 -11.93
N ASN A 235 -6.08 -22.29 -11.98
CA ASN A 235 -7.06 -21.44 -12.63
C ASN A 235 -7.05 -21.67 -14.15
N PRO A 236 -8.23 -21.74 -14.79
CA PRO A 236 -8.38 -22.08 -16.20
C PRO A 236 -7.99 -20.89 -17.11
N PRO A 237 -7.73 -21.12 -18.41
CA PRO A 237 -7.43 -20.05 -19.37
C PRO A 237 -8.63 -19.08 -19.55
N PRO A 238 -8.39 -17.82 -19.96
CA PRO A 238 -9.33 -16.72 -19.78
C PRO A 238 -10.61 -16.86 -20.63
N THR A 239 -11.72 -16.37 -20.08
CA THR A 239 -13.05 -16.33 -20.72
C THR A 239 -13.46 -14.90 -21.08
N SER A 240 -14.17 -14.76 -22.19
CA SER A 240 -14.49 -13.59 -23.03
C SER A 240 -15.06 -12.27 -22.44
N ASP A 241 -15.09 -12.06 -21.12
CA ASP A 241 -15.55 -10.78 -20.52
C ASP A 241 -14.41 -9.89 -20.00
N THR A 242 -13.23 -10.44 -19.68
CA THR A 242 -12.02 -9.67 -19.37
C THR A 242 -11.52 -8.87 -20.58
N ASP A 243 -11.56 -9.47 -21.78
CA ASP A 243 -11.16 -8.85 -23.05
C ASP A 243 -11.86 -7.50 -23.36
N LYS A 244 -13.10 -7.30 -22.89
CA LYS A 244 -13.85 -6.04 -23.09
C LYS A 244 -13.39 -4.94 -22.13
N PHE A 245 -13.08 -5.31 -20.90
CA PHE A 245 -12.61 -4.39 -19.88
C PHE A 245 -11.19 -3.91 -20.19
N ASP A 246 -10.33 -4.83 -20.66
CA ASP A 246 -8.96 -4.51 -21.10
C ASP A 246 -8.95 -3.61 -22.33
N ALA A 247 -9.87 -3.84 -23.27
CA ALA A 247 -10.05 -2.97 -24.42
C ALA A 247 -10.47 -1.55 -24.02
N GLU A 248 -11.33 -1.40 -23.01
CA GLU A 248 -11.76 -0.10 -22.48
C GLU A 248 -10.60 0.60 -21.73
N LEU A 249 -9.88 -0.12 -20.87
CA LEU A 249 -8.68 0.38 -20.17
C LEU A 249 -7.61 0.85 -21.15
N LEU A 250 -7.35 0.08 -22.22
CA LEU A 250 -6.42 0.44 -23.28
C LEU A 250 -6.86 1.72 -23.99
N GLN A 251 -8.14 1.81 -24.36
CA GLN A 251 -8.69 2.97 -25.04
C GLN A 251 -8.55 4.24 -24.20
N LEU A 252 -8.89 4.16 -22.91
CA LEU A 252 -8.84 5.28 -21.98
C LEU A 252 -7.39 5.70 -21.68
N THR A 253 -6.50 4.74 -21.42
CA THR A 253 -5.07 4.99 -21.23
C THR A 253 -4.47 5.69 -22.46
N ASN A 254 -4.81 5.23 -23.67
CA ASN A 254 -4.35 5.86 -24.90
C ASN A 254 -5.00 7.22 -25.17
N ALA A 255 -6.21 7.47 -24.67
CA ALA A 255 -6.83 8.79 -24.73
C ALA A 255 -6.02 9.80 -23.90
N GLU A 256 -5.54 9.43 -22.71
CA GLU A 256 -4.68 10.27 -21.89
C GLU A 256 -3.32 10.54 -22.54
N ARG A 257 -2.69 9.50 -23.12
CA ARG A 257 -1.46 9.66 -23.91
C ARG A 257 -1.64 10.59 -25.10
N SER A 258 -2.78 10.49 -25.80
CA SER A 258 -3.11 11.36 -26.92
C SER A 258 -3.22 12.83 -26.50
N LYS A 259 -3.82 13.13 -25.33
CA LYS A 259 -3.85 14.50 -24.77
C LYS A 259 -2.45 15.06 -24.52
N ALA A 260 -1.49 14.19 -24.19
CA ALA A 260 -0.08 14.55 -24.00
C ALA A 260 0.77 14.52 -25.29
N GLY A 261 0.17 14.21 -26.45
CA GLY A 261 0.88 14.13 -27.73
C GLY A 261 1.77 12.89 -27.89
N LEU A 262 1.53 11.83 -27.12
CA LEU A 262 2.29 10.59 -27.14
C LEU A 262 1.67 9.53 -28.06
N SER A 263 2.51 8.65 -28.61
CA SER A 263 2.07 7.49 -29.39
C SER A 263 1.24 6.52 -28.52
N PRO A 264 0.20 5.90 -29.09
CA PRO A 264 -0.60 4.91 -28.36
C PRO A 264 0.23 3.66 -28.04
N LEU A 265 -0.01 3.09 -26.86
CA LEU A 265 0.47 1.78 -26.44
C LEU A 265 -0.30 0.69 -27.19
N ARG A 266 0.38 -0.41 -27.50
CA ARG A 266 -0.22 -1.62 -28.05
C ARG A 266 -0.48 -2.63 -26.93
N PHE A 267 -1.59 -3.34 -27.00
CA PHE A 267 -1.85 -4.45 -26.09
C PHE A 267 -0.86 -5.60 -26.31
N SER A 268 -0.42 -6.25 -25.23
CA SER A 268 0.49 -7.39 -25.25
C SER A 268 -0.03 -8.51 -24.36
N ASN A 269 -0.38 -9.66 -24.95
CA ASN A 269 -0.89 -10.83 -24.24
C ASN A 269 0.08 -11.35 -23.17
N GLN A 270 1.39 -11.18 -23.37
CA GLN A 270 2.38 -11.59 -22.38
C GLN A 270 2.40 -10.64 -21.17
N LEU A 271 2.34 -9.32 -21.40
CA LEU A 271 2.28 -8.36 -20.28
C LEU A 271 0.97 -8.50 -19.51
N ASP A 272 -0.11 -8.81 -20.21
CA ASP A 272 -1.43 -9.10 -19.65
C ASP A 272 -1.38 -10.31 -18.71
N GLN A 273 -0.79 -11.41 -19.18
CA GLN A 273 -0.56 -12.59 -18.34
C GLN A 273 0.31 -12.28 -17.10
N ALA A 274 1.33 -11.43 -17.24
CA ALA A 274 2.16 -11.02 -16.10
C ALA A 274 1.38 -10.16 -15.09
N ALA A 275 0.50 -9.30 -15.58
CA ALA A 275 -0.35 -8.44 -14.77
C ALA A 275 -1.42 -9.25 -14.01
N ASP A 276 -2.10 -10.18 -14.68
CA ASP A 276 -3.07 -11.10 -14.07
C ASP A 276 -2.45 -11.94 -12.95
N LEU A 277 -1.27 -12.51 -13.20
CA LEU A 277 -0.57 -13.31 -12.18
C LEU A 277 -0.30 -12.49 -10.92
N HIS A 278 0.02 -11.21 -11.06
CA HIS A 278 0.29 -10.32 -9.92
C HIS A 278 -0.99 -9.84 -9.24
N ALA A 279 -2.04 -9.54 -10.00
CA ALA A 279 -3.35 -9.23 -9.46
C ALA A 279 -3.90 -10.39 -8.61
N ASP A 280 -3.80 -11.62 -9.13
CA ASP A 280 -4.14 -12.84 -8.42
C ASP A 280 -3.27 -13.06 -7.19
N ASP A 281 -2.00 -12.68 -7.24
CA ASP A 281 -1.09 -12.83 -6.12
C ASP A 281 -1.43 -11.89 -4.97
N MET A 282 -1.69 -10.62 -5.29
CA MET A 282 -2.20 -9.62 -4.36
C MET A 282 -3.54 -10.04 -3.75
N ALA A 283 -4.45 -10.59 -4.56
CA ALA A 283 -5.75 -11.06 -4.08
C ALA A 283 -5.65 -12.29 -3.19
N ARG A 284 -4.85 -13.28 -3.57
CA ARG A 284 -4.69 -14.53 -2.82
C ARG A 284 -4.00 -14.34 -1.48
N ASN A 285 -3.06 -13.40 -1.41
CA ASN A 285 -2.24 -13.17 -0.23
C ASN A 285 -2.62 -11.87 0.50
N HIS A 286 -3.74 -11.24 0.12
CA HIS A 286 -4.33 -10.08 0.77
C HIS A 286 -3.38 -8.89 0.96
N PHE A 287 -2.57 -8.57 -0.05
CA PHE A 287 -1.63 -7.44 -0.02
C PHE A 287 -1.82 -6.51 -1.23
N SER A 288 -1.30 -5.29 -1.14
CA SER A 288 -1.20 -4.34 -2.25
C SER A 288 0.26 -3.90 -2.39
N SER A 289 1.04 -4.50 -3.28
CA SER A 289 2.44 -4.13 -3.46
C SER A 289 2.90 -4.36 -4.89
N HIS A 290 3.88 -3.59 -5.34
CA HIS A 290 4.56 -3.81 -6.63
C HIS A 290 5.44 -5.07 -6.61
N THR A 291 5.80 -5.55 -5.42
CA THR A 291 6.57 -6.78 -5.20
C THR A 291 5.61 -7.94 -5.00
N GLY A 292 5.82 -9.04 -5.72
CA GLY A 292 5.04 -10.27 -5.53
C GLY A 292 5.29 -10.88 -4.15
N SER A 293 4.36 -11.72 -3.68
CA SER A 293 4.52 -12.48 -2.43
C SER A 293 5.74 -13.40 -2.43
N ASP A 294 6.25 -13.74 -3.61
CA ASP A 294 7.49 -14.50 -3.80
C ASP A 294 8.75 -13.61 -3.94
N GLY A 295 8.62 -12.31 -3.68
CA GLY A 295 9.68 -11.31 -3.83
C GLY A 295 9.94 -10.88 -5.28
N SER A 296 9.17 -11.36 -6.26
CA SER A 296 9.40 -10.98 -7.65
C SER A 296 9.08 -9.51 -7.91
N ASN A 297 9.98 -8.80 -8.61
CA ASN A 297 9.67 -7.50 -9.19
C ASN A 297 8.97 -7.68 -10.55
N ILE A 298 8.52 -6.57 -11.16
CA ILE A 298 7.81 -6.63 -12.44
C ILE A 298 8.65 -7.25 -13.58
N GLY A 299 9.96 -7.03 -13.59
CA GLY A 299 10.86 -7.63 -14.59
C GLY A 299 10.89 -9.16 -14.49
N ASP A 300 10.94 -9.69 -13.27
CA ASP A 300 10.91 -11.13 -13.01
C ASP A 300 9.57 -11.75 -13.44
N ARG A 301 8.46 -11.05 -13.17
CA ARG A 301 7.11 -11.49 -13.58
C ARG A 301 6.96 -11.50 -15.10
N ILE A 302 7.45 -10.48 -15.81
CA ILE A 302 7.50 -10.44 -17.28
C ILE A 302 8.39 -11.55 -17.85
N ALA A 303 9.55 -11.81 -17.23
CA ALA A 303 10.44 -12.89 -17.66
C ALA A 303 9.81 -14.29 -17.47
N ARG A 304 9.01 -14.47 -16.41
CA ARG A 304 8.35 -15.74 -16.07
C ARG A 304 7.31 -16.17 -17.12
N VAL A 305 6.65 -15.21 -17.76
CA VAL A 305 5.74 -15.46 -18.90
C VAL A 305 6.48 -15.55 -20.24
N GLY A 306 7.81 -15.66 -20.22
CA GLY A 306 8.65 -15.87 -21.39
C GLY A 306 8.82 -14.62 -22.26
N TYR A 307 8.63 -13.41 -21.70
CA TYR A 307 8.79 -12.16 -22.43
C TYR A 307 10.05 -11.41 -22.00
N GLN A 308 10.71 -10.77 -22.96
CA GLN A 308 11.97 -10.07 -22.73
C GLN A 308 11.81 -8.61 -23.12
N VAL A 309 12.09 -7.73 -22.15
CA VAL A 309 11.86 -6.29 -22.28
C VAL A 309 13.11 -5.52 -21.90
N SER A 310 13.31 -4.37 -22.53
CA SER A 310 14.43 -3.47 -22.23
C SER A 310 14.12 -2.51 -21.07
N SER A 311 12.83 -2.31 -20.80
CA SER A 311 12.32 -1.55 -19.66
C SER A 311 10.89 -2.01 -19.37
N GLY A 312 10.51 -1.97 -18.09
CA GLY A 312 9.18 -2.27 -17.61
C GLY A 312 8.73 -1.25 -16.57
N GLY A 313 7.41 -1.08 -16.43
CA GLY A 313 6.79 -0.26 -15.40
C GLY A 313 5.47 -0.90 -14.97
N GLU A 314 5.00 -0.55 -13.78
CA GLU A 314 3.77 -1.10 -13.25
C GLU A 314 2.96 -0.02 -12.54
N ASN A 315 1.65 -0.07 -12.70
CA ASN A 315 0.70 0.62 -11.84
C ASN A 315 -0.19 -0.43 -11.18
N ILE A 316 -0.41 -0.33 -9.88
CA ILE A 316 -1.36 -1.20 -9.17
C ILE A 316 -2.48 -0.35 -8.56
N ASN A 317 -3.60 -0.99 -8.24
CA ASN A 317 -4.69 -0.37 -7.50
C ASN A 317 -5.55 -1.46 -6.83
N SER A 318 -6.10 -1.18 -5.66
CA SER A 318 -6.91 -2.11 -4.86
C SER A 318 -8.19 -1.40 -4.42
N GLN A 319 -9.38 -1.84 -4.87
CA GLN A 319 -10.60 -1.03 -4.74
C GLN A 319 -11.89 -1.82 -4.46
N SER A 320 -12.81 -1.27 -3.67
CA SER A 320 -14.19 -1.77 -3.52
C SER A 320 -15.01 -1.76 -4.84
N PRO A 321 -16.14 -2.49 -4.99
CA PRO A 321 -16.57 -3.16 -6.23
C PRO A 321 -17.21 -2.29 -7.33
N THR A 322 -16.98 -0.97 -7.34
CA THR A 322 -17.61 -0.01 -8.27
C THR A 322 -16.69 0.50 -9.38
N SER A 323 -15.57 -0.18 -9.60
CA SER A 323 -14.48 0.27 -10.45
C SER A 323 -14.75 0.09 -11.96
N SER A 324 -15.25 1.13 -12.63
CA SER A 324 -15.19 1.19 -14.10
C SER A 324 -13.75 1.39 -14.59
N ALA A 325 -13.46 1.02 -15.84
CA ALA A 325 -12.15 1.29 -16.46
C ALA A 325 -11.80 2.79 -16.46
N ALA A 326 -12.82 3.66 -16.57
CA ALA A 326 -12.66 5.12 -16.48
C ALA A 326 -12.18 5.57 -15.09
N ASN A 327 -12.70 4.96 -14.02
CA ASN A 327 -12.26 5.27 -12.67
C ASN A 327 -10.83 4.79 -12.44
N ALA A 328 -10.51 3.56 -12.86
CA ALA A 328 -9.16 2.99 -12.79
C ALA A 328 -8.10 3.91 -13.42
N VAL A 329 -8.32 4.31 -14.68
CA VAL A 329 -7.41 5.23 -15.40
C VAL A 329 -7.39 6.62 -14.76
N GLY A 330 -8.53 7.11 -14.28
CA GLY A 330 -8.64 8.39 -13.58
C GLY A 330 -7.73 8.47 -12.35
N TRP A 331 -7.71 7.44 -11.51
CA TRP A 331 -6.86 7.40 -10.32
C TRP A 331 -5.38 7.36 -10.65
N TRP A 332 -4.96 6.49 -11.58
CA TRP A 332 -3.56 6.45 -12.00
C TRP A 332 -3.11 7.79 -12.61
N MET A 333 -3.99 8.49 -13.32
CA MET A 333 -3.67 9.82 -13.84
C MET A 333 -3.59 10.90 -12.76
N ASN A 334 -4.20 10.71 -11.59
CA ASN A 334 -4.11 11.67 -10.49
C ASN A 334 -2.85 11.46 -9.65
N SER A 335 -2.37 10.22 -9.48
CA SER A 335 -1.10 9.92 -8.80
C SER A 335 0.12 10.25 -9.68
N PRO A 336 1.07 11.09 -9.24
CA PRO A 336 2.25 11.45 -10.04
C PRO A 336 3.11 10.27 -10.49
N GLY A 337 3.31 9.26 -9.62
CA GLY A 337 4.08 8.05 -9.94
C GLY A 337 3.39 7.21 -11.01
N HIS A 338 2.11 6.91 -10.81
CA HIS A 338 1.31 6.12 -11.76
C HIS A 338 1.12 6.85 -13.10
N ARG A 339 0.89 8.17 -13.06
CA ARG A 339 0.79 9.02 -14.25
C ARG A 339 2.09 9.03 -15.03
N ALA A 340 3.24 9.00 -14.36
CA ALA A 340 4.54 8.96 -15.03
C ALA A 340 4.70 7.71 -15.90
N ASN A 341 4.18 6.55 -15.46
CA ASN A 341 4.16 5.33 -16.28
C ASN A 341 3.24 5.47 -17.49
N ILE A 342 2.00 5.94 -17.31
CA ILE A 342 1.05 6.15 -18.42
C ILE A 342 1.60 7.13 -19.46
N LEU A 343 2.27 8.19 -19.02
CA LEU A 343 2.83 9.24 -19.88
C LEU A 343 4.31 9.01 -20.24
N ASN A 344 4.86 7.82 -19.97
CA ASN A 344 6.24 7.52 -20.34
C ASN A 344 6.34 7.34 -21.88
N PRO A 345 7.15 8.16 -22.58
CA PRO A 345 7.29 8.07 -24.04
C PRO A 345 8.05 6.81 -24.48
N ASN A 346 8.80 6.17 -23.58
CA ASN A 346 9.61 5.00 -23.93
C ASN A 346 8.76 3.72 -24.02
N PHE A 347 7.69 3.60 -23.22
CA PHE A 347 6.83 2.42 -23.27
C PHE A 347 6.02 2.38 -24.57
N THR A 348 5.97 1.19 -25.17
CA THR A 348 5.27 0.93 -26.44
C THR A 348 4.17 -0.11 -26.30
N GLU A 349 4.18 -0.88 -25.22
CA GLU A 349 3.23 -1.97 -24.95
C GLU A 349 2.67 -1.91 -23.54
N ILE A 350 1.47 -2.46 -23.38
CA ILE A 350 0.75 -2.55 -22.11
C ILE A 350 -0.05 -3.86 -22.01
N GLY A 351 -0.21 -4.38 -20.80
CA GLY A 351 -1.17 -5.42 -20.44
C GLY A 351 -1.87 -5.07 -19.13
N PHE A 352 -3.00 -5.73 -18.86
CA PHE A 352 -3.83 -5.45 -17.69
C PHE A 352 -4.05 -6.71 -16.87
N GLY A 353 -4.20 -6.53 -15.56
CA GLY A 353 -4.44 -7.61 -14.62
C GLY A 353 -5.63 -7.29 -13.75
N TYR A 354 -6.49 -8.27 -13.52
CA TYR A 354 -7.65 -8.13 -12.64
C TYR A 354 -7.87 -9.34 -11.76
N SER A 355 -8.03 -9.12 -10.45
CA SER A 355 -8.46 -10.17 -9.53
C SER A 355 -9.37 -9.65 -8.42
N LEU A 356 -10.14 -10.54 -7.81
CA LEU A 356 -11.08 -10.23 -6.74
C LEU A 356 -10.54 -10.73 -5.40
N ASP A 357 -10.47 -9.83 -4.43
CA ASP A 357 -10.16 -10.11 -3.04
C ASP A 357 -11.36 -9.75 -2.15
N GLY A 358 -12.28 -10.69 -1.99
CA GLY A 358 -13.57 -10.43 -1.35
C GLY A 358 -14.39 -9.40 -2.14
N ASN A 359 -14.55 -8.19 -1.58
CA ASN A 359 -15.19 -7.06 -2.27
C ASN A 359 -14.18 -6.13 -2.95
N LEU A 360 -12.89 -6.33 -2.72
CA LEU A 360 -11.83 -5.55 -3.33
C LEU A 360 -11.45 -6.10 -4.71
N HIS A 361 -11.09 -5.20 -5.60
CA HIS A 361 -10.69 -5.41 -6.97
C HIS A 361 -9.23 -5.03 -7.07
N ARG A 362 -8.37 -5.99 -7.38
CA ARG A 362 -6.94 -5.82 -7.62
C ARG A 362 -6.74 -5.53 -9.11
N PHE A 363 -6.34 -4.30 -9.44
CA PHE A 363 -6.00 -3.89 -10.80
C PHE A 363 -4.51 -3.72 -10.97
N VAL A 364 -3.99 -4.17 -12.10
CA VAL A 364 -2.59 -4.01 -12.48
C VAL A 364 -2.51 -3.49 -13.91
N GLN A 365 -1.66 -2.50 -14.18
CA GLN A 365 -1.17 -2.18 -15.52
C GLN A 365 0.30 -2.53 -15.59
N VAL A 366 0.71 -3.29 -16.59
CA VAL A 366 2.11 -3.56 -16.86
C VAL A 366 2.49 -2.91 -18.18
N PHE A 367 3.46 -1.99 -18.13
CA PHE A 367 4.00 -1.29 -19.29
C PHE A 367 5.36 -1.88 -19.66
N ALA A 368 5.67 -1.96 -20.94
CA ALA A 368 7.02 -2.33 -21.35
C ALA A 368 7.44 -1.77 -22.71
N THR A 369 8.75 -1.85 -22.92
CA THR A 369 9.40 -1.70 -24.23
C THR A 369 10.05 -3.04 -24.58
N PRO A 370 9.64 -3.72 -25.68
CA PRO A 370 10.23 -4.98 -26.09
C PRO A 370 11.74 -4.87 -26.26
N SER A 371 12.48 -5.92 -25.91
CA SER A 371 13.87 -6.03 -26.33
C SER A 371 13.93 -6.24 -27.84
N SER A 372 14.81 -5.51 -28.52
CA SER A 372 15.02 -5.57 -29.98
C SER A 372 15.48 -6.94 -30.48
#